data_AF-A0A5J4UZK1-F1
#
_entry.id   AF-A0A5J4UZK1-F1
#
_cell.length_a   1.000
_cell.length_b   1.000
_cell.length_c   1.000
_cell.angle_alpha   90.00
_cell.angle_beta   90.00
_cell.angle_gamma   90.00
#
_symmetry.space_group_name_H-M   'P 1'
#
loop_
_entity.id
_entity.type
_entity.pdbx_description
1 polymer ?
#
loop_
_entity_poly.entity_id
_entity_poly.type
_entity_poly.pdbx_seq_one_letter_code
_entity_poly.pdbx_strand_id
1 'polypeptide(L)'
;MHFGETGVGKSVIAYDLFERTRESKARLPVIINFSTQTSSRRTWYMIESKLLNRRDYFAAPPGQSVVLIIDDFNMPAPDTFGSQPPLELLRQMLGTGGWQDRTLLAFRAVKGVFTVAACGPTGGGRNKVSQRLTVLFTQLWVPQPNEKSFVRIFNSILMEYIYTAFCWWNERIGPTDCQGFS
;
A
#
# COMPACT_ATOMS: atom_id res chain seq x y z
N MET A 1 10.71 -1.11 -1.52
CA MET A 1 9.93 -0.70 -2.70
C MET A 1 9.77 -1.91 -3.59
N HIS A 2 8.54 -2.32 -3.86
CA HIS A 2 8.22 -3.45 -4.72
C HIS A 2 8.03 -2.96 -6.15
N PHE A 3 8.76 -3.54 -7.10
CA PHE A 3 8.62 -3.31 -8.54
C PHE A 3 8.05 -4.56 -9.19
N GLY A 4 7.16 -4.41 -10.17
CA GLY A 4 6.64 -5.55 -10.92
C GLY A 4 5.50 -5.14 -11.84
N GLU A 5 5.15 -5.98 -12.80
CA GLU A 5 4.07 -5.69 -13.75
C GLU A 5 2.69 -5.54 -13.08
N THR A 6 1.75 -4.90 -13.76
CA THR A 6 0.37 -4.81 -13.25
C THR A 6 -0.23 -6.20 -13.11
N GLY A 7 -0.98 -6.46 -12.03
CA GLY A 7 -1.65 -7.75 -11.84
C GLY A 7 -0.80 -8.86 -11.20
N VAL A 8 0.47 -8.64 -10.88
CA VAL A 8 1.33 -9.65 -10.21
C VAL A 8 1.10 -9.78 -8.69
N GLY A 9 0.01 -9.23 -8.16
CA GLY A 9 -0.32 -9.32 -6.73
C GLY A 9 0.40 -8.33 -5.81
N LYS A 10 1.02 -7.27 -6.32
CA LYS A 10 1.68 -6.24 -5.48
C LYS A 10 0.74 -5.63 -4.44
N SER A 11 -0.47 -5.29 -4.83
CA SER A 11 -1.48 -4.74 -3.92
C SER A 11 -1.89 -5.78 -2.88
N VAL A 12 -2.02 -7.06 -3.26
CA VAL A 12 -2.31 -8.16 -2.31
C VAL A 12 -1.20 -8.29 -1.26
N ILE A 13 0.06 -8.21 -1.67
CA ILE A 13 1.21 -8.18 -0.74
C ILE A 13 1.15 -6.95 0.17
N ALA A 14 0.78 -5.78 -0.36
CA ALA A 14 0.63 -4.56 0.42
C ALA A 14 -0.51 -4.68 1.46
N TYR A 15 -1.62 -5.32 1.10
CA TYR A 15 -2.73 -5.62 2.01
C TYR A 15 -2.36 -6.66 3.07
N ASP A 16 -1.66 -7.75 2.72
CA ASP A 16 -1.17 -8.72 3.70
C ASP A 16 -0.19 -8.06 4.69
N LEU A 17 0.71 -7.19 4.21
CA LEU A 17 1.56 -6.38 5.07
C LEU A 17 0.74 -5.48 5.99
N PHE A 18 -0.31 -4.84 5.46
CA PHE A 18 -1.21 -3.99 6.25
C PHE A 18 -1.84 -4.78 7.40
N GLU A 19 -2.43 -5.94 7.13
CA GLU A 19 -3.10 -6.76 8.15
C GLU A 19 -2.13 -7.27 9.22
N ARG A 20 -0.98 -7.82 8.82
CA ARG A 20 0.07 -8.26 9.78
C ARG A 20 0.59 -7.11 10.65
N THR A 21 0.73 -5.92 10.05
CA THR A 21 1.18 -4.72 10.76
C THR A 21 0.14 -4.28 11.78
N ARG A 22 -1.15 -4.33 11.41
CA ARG A 22 -2.29 -3.99 12.26
C ARG A 22 -2.43 -4.97 13.45
N GLU A 23 -2.25 -6.27 13.22
CA GLU A 23 -2.30 -7.30 14.27
C GLU A 23 -1.21 -7.11 15.34
N SER A 24 -0.02 -6.67 14.94
CA SER A 24 1.11 -6.46 15.86
C SER A 24 0.85 -5.37 16.92
N LYS A 25 -0.11 -4.46 16.71
CA LYS A 25 -0.44 -3.28 17.56
C LYS A 25 0.70 -2.29 17.84
N ALA A 26 1.96 -2.66 17.61
CA ALA A 26 3.13 -1.81 17.70
C ALA A 26 3.29 -0.89 16.47
N ARG A 27 2.50 -1.13 15.41
CA ARG A 27 2.59 -0.39 14.16
C ARG A 27 1.20 -0.01 13.65
N LEU A 28 1.08 1.21 13.14
CA LEU A 28 -0.12 1.74 12.51
C LEU A 28 0.07 1.78 11.00
N PRO A 29 -0.57 0.90 10.24
CA PRO A 29 -0.46 0.93 8.80
C PRO A 29 -1.38 2.01 8.21
N VAL A 30 -0.88 2.75 7.23
CA VAL A 30 -1.59 3.84 6.53
C VAL A 30 -1.46 3.60 5.04
N ILE A 31 -2.57 3.31 4.37
CA ILE A 31 -2.57 3.11 2.92
C ILE A 31 -2.76 4.45 2.22
N ILE A 32 -1.91 4.74 1.24
CA ILE A 32 -1.98 5.91 0.37
C ILE A 32 -1.97 5.41 -1.07
N ASN A 33 -3.07 5.63 -1.78
CA ASN A 33 -3.16 5.28 -3.19
C ASN A 33 -2.92 6.55 -4.02
N PHE A 34 -1.86 6.53 -4.83
CA PHE A 34 -1.59 7.64 -5.72
C PHE A 34 -2.39 7.55 -7.01
N SER A 35 -2.70 8.73 -7.53
CA SER A 35 -3.40 8.94 -8.78
C SER A 35 -2.77 10.10 -9.53
N THR A 36 -3.13 10.27 -10.80
CA THR A 36 -2.62 11.35 -11.66
C THR A 36 -2.85 12.74 -11.08
N GLN A 37 -3.95 12.93 -10.33
CA GLN A 37 -4.34 14.22 -9.74
C GLN A 37 -3.87 14.37 -8.27
N THR A 38 -3.07 13.44 -7.76
CA THR A 38 -2.54 13.57 -6.40
C THR A 38 -1.58 14.76 -6.33
N SER A 39 -1.86 15.72 -5.46
CA SER A 39 -1.01 16.88 -5.23
C SER A 39 -0.11 16.69 -4.00
N SER A 40 1.03 17.38 -3.97
CA SER A 40 1.93 17.33 -2.82
C SER A 40 1.25 17.76 -1.52
N ARG A 41 0.37 18.77 -1.56
CA ARG A 41 -0.41 19.21 -0.40
C ARG A 41 -1.37 18.12 0.10
N ARG A 42 -1.98 17.36 -0.80
CA ARG A 42 -2.87 16.24 -0.43
C ARG A 42 -2.07 15.11 0.22
N THR A 43 -0.93 14.75 -0.34
CA THR A 43 0.00 13.77 0.25
C THR A 43 0.46 14.19 1.64
N TRP A 44 0.85 15.45 1.79
CA TRP A 44 1.23 16.03 3.08
C TRP A 44 0.13 15.88 4.12
N TYR A 45 -1.09 16.31 3.80
CA TYR A 45 -2.23 16.23 4.72
C TYR A 45 -2.58 14.79 5.10
N MET A 46 -2.51 13.85 4.14
CA MET A 46 -2.76 12.42 4.41
C MET A 46 -1.77 11.87 5.43
N ILE A 47 -0.48 12.23 5.33
CA ILE A 47 0.55 11.78 6.28
C ILE A 47 0.40 12.51 7.62
N GLU A 48 0.27 13.84 7.59
CA GLU A 48 0.14 14.68 8.79
C GLU A 48 -1.04 14.23 9.67
N SER A 49 -2.19 13.94 9.06
CA SER A 49 -3.41 13.54 9.78
C SER A 49 -3.25 12.25 10.60
N LYS A 50 -2.19 11.47 10.36
CA LYS A 50 -1.89 10.21 11.06
C LYS A 50 -0.77 10.37 12.09
N LEU A 51 -0.19 11.56 12.21
CA LEU A 51 0.89 11.86 13.12
C LEU A 51 0.43 12.83 14.21
N LEU A 52 1.06 12.71 15.37
CA LEU A 52 0.92 13.68 16.44
C LEU A 52 1.73 14.93 16.09
N ASN A 53 1.03 16.04 15.88
CA ASN A 53 1.64 17.34 15.64
C ASN A 53 2.16 17.93 16.97
N ARG A 54 3.47 18.10 17.07
CA ARG A 54 4.14 18.87 18.14
C ARG A 54 4.68 20.15 17.54
N ARG A 55 5.09 21.10 18.40
CA ARG A 55 5.62 22.40 17.97
C ARG A 55 6.71 22.24 16.88
N ASP A 56 7.69 21.39 17.14
CA ASP A 56 8.91 21.30 16.33
C ASP A 56 8.97 20.05 15.42
N TYR A 57 8.09 19.07 15.63
CA TYR A 57 8.12 17.81 14.88
C TYR A 57 6.75 17.11 14.82
N PHE A 58 6.64 16.20 13.87
CA PHE A 58 5.58 15.20 13.78
C PHE A 58 6.11 13.86 14.26
N ALA A 59 5.32 13.15 15.04
CA ALA A 59 5.70 11.82 15.51
C ALA A 59 4.55 10.84 15.37
N ALA A 60 4.89 9.56 15.19
CA ALA A 60 3.93 8.50 15.40
C ALA A 60 3.30 8.56 16.82
N PRO A 61 2.07 8.07 17.00
CA PRO A 61 1.47 7.94 18.32
C PRO A 61 2.37 7.20 19.32
N PRO A 62 2.32 7.57 20.62
CA PRO A 62 3.22 7.00 21.61
C PRO A 62 3.08 5.48 21.70
N GLY A 63 4.23 4.79 21.73
CA GLY A 63 4.28 3.32 21.76
C GLY A 63 4.04 2.64 20.41
N GLN A 64 3.88 3.41 19.33
CA GLN A 64 3.63 2.87 17.99
C GLN A 64 4.54 3.54 16.94
N SER A 65 4.72 2.87 15.82
CA SER A 65 5.32 3.45 14.61
C SER A 65 4.33 3.45 13.46
N VAL A 66 4.38 4.43 12.57
CA VAL A 66 3.50 4.49 11.41
C VAL A 66 4.18 3.83 10.22
N VAL A 67 3.46 2.98 9.49
CA VAL A 67 3.93 2.37 8.25
C VAL A 67 3.09 2.91 7.11
N LEU A 68 3.66 3.78 6.29
CA LEU A 68 3.04 4.28 5.07
C LEU A 68 3.18 3.21 3.98
N ILE A 69 2.06 2.72 3.48
CA ILE A 69 1.96 1.75 2.39
C ILE A 69 1.41 2.50 1.18
N ILE A 70 2.26 2.77 0.20
CA ILE A 70 1.94 3.59 -0.96
C ILE A 70 1.73 2.67 -2.16
N ASP A 71 0.52 2.65 -2.71
CA ASP A 71 0.22 1.95 -3.97
C ASP A 71 0.24 2.92 -5.16
N ASP A 72 0.50 2.38 -6.35
CA ASP A 72 0.65 3.12 -7.61
C ASP A 72 1.63 4.31 -7.49
N PHE A 73 2.79 4.07 -6.88
CA PHE A 73 3.78 5.08 -6.54
C PHE A 73 4.17 6.00 -7.71
N ASN A 74 4.19 5.48 -8.93
CA ASN A 74 4.60 6.20 -10.13
C ASN A 74 3.44 6.73 -11.01
N MET A 75 2.23 6.82 -10.44
CA MET A 75 1.07 7.41 -11.12
C MET A 75 0.95 8.95 -11.05
N PRO A 76 1.51 9.69 -10.06
CA PRO A 76 1.39 11.15 -10.03
C PRO A 76 1.86 11.81 -11.32
N ALA A 77 1.08 12.77 -11.83
CA ALA A 77 1.44 13.47 -13.06
C ALA A 77 2.66 14.39 -12.84
N PRO A 78 3.60 14.41 -13.81
CA PRO A 78 4.68 15.39 -13.78
C PRO A 78 4.15 16.80 -14.04
N ASP A 79 4.81 17.80 -13.48
CA ASP A 79 4.61 19.19 -13.83
C ASP A 79 5.28 19.55 -15.16
N THR A 80 5.21 20.83 -15.54
CA THR A 80 5.82 21.36 -16.77
C THR A 80 7.33 21.14 -16.87
N PHE A 81 8.00 20.89 -15.75
CA PHE A 81 9.44 20.66 -15.67
C PHE A 81 9.78 19.17 -15.47
N GLY A 82 8.79 18.27 -15.56
CA GLY A 82 8.98 16.83 -15.40
C GLY A 82 9.10 16.38 -13.94
N SER A 83 8.95 17.29 -12.97
CA SER A 83 9.00 16.97 -11.55
C SER A 83 7.64 16.43 -11.10
N GLN A 84 7.63 15.52 -10.13
CA GLN A 84 6.39 14.99 -9.55
C GLN A 84 6.28 15.48 -8.10
N PRO A 85 5.55 16.58 -7.84
CA PRO A 85 5.55 17.22 -6.52
C PRO A 85 5.20 16.28 -5.35
N PRO A 86 4.26 15.32 -5.45
CA PRO A 86 4.02 14.34 -4.38
C PRO A 86 5.24 13.48 -4.05
N LEU A 87 6.01 13.11 -5.07
CA LEU A 87 7.20 12.28 -4.93
C LEU A 87 8.39 13.08 -4.38
N GLU A 88 8.51 14.35 -4.76
CA GLU A 88 9.54 15.25 -4.22
C GLU A 88 9.32 15.54 -2.73
N LEU A 89 8.06 15.66 -2.28
CA LEU A 89 7.73 15.76 -0.86
C LEU A 89 8.19 14.50 -0.09
N LEU A 90 7.90 13.31 -0.62
CA LEU A 90 8.37 12.06 -0.02
C LEU A 90 9.89 11.95 -0.03
N ARG A 91 10.55 12.40 -1.10
CA ARG A 91 12.00 12.47 -1.18
C ARG A 91 12.58 13.35 -0.08
N GLN A 92 11.97 14.50 0.17
CA GLN A 92 12.38 15.39 1.27
C GLN A 92 12.22 14.69 2.62
N MET A 93 11.05 14.09 2.88
CA MET A 93 10.78 13.36 4.13
C MET A 93 11.78 12.23 4.38
N LEU A 94 12.03 11.38 3.38
CA LEU A 94 12.89 10.22 3.51
C LEU A 94 14.38 10.58 3.55
N GLY A 95 14.80 11.59 2.79
CA GLY A 95 16.20 12.00 2.71
C GLY A 95 16.66 12.90 3.85
N THR A 96 15.79 13.81 4.31
CA THR A 96 16.13 14.80 5.35
C THR A 96 15.49 14.50 6.71
N GLY A 97 14.59 13.52 6.78
CA GLY A 97 13.88 13.17 8.02
C GLY A 97 12.74 14.13 8.37
N GLY A 98 12.22 14.90 7.41
CA GLY A 98 11.16 15.88 7.63
C GLY A 98 10.85 16.71 6.40
N TRP A 99 10.08 17.79 6.57
CA TRP A 99 9.77 18.74 5.51
C TRP A 99 9.73 20.18 6.03
N GLN A 100 9.86 21.13 5.11
CA GLN A 100 9.69 22.54 5.42
C GLN A 100 8.21 22.88 5.50
N ASP A 101 7.76 23.40 6.62
CA ASP A 101 6.42 23.95 6.76
C ASP A 101 6.34 25.29 6.03
N ARG A 102 5.40 25.41 5.08
CA ARG A 102 5.23 26.62 4.27
C ARG A 102 4.59 27.78 5.05
N THR A 103 3.91 27.48 6.15
CA THR A 103 3.22 28.49 6.97
C THR A 103 4.12 29.01 8.07
N LEU A 104 4.79 28.11 8.78
CA LEU A 104 5.72 28.46 9.86
C LEU A 104 7.11 28.84 9.35
N LEU A 105 7.40 28.58 8.07
CA LEU A 105 8.72 28.73 7.44
C LEU A 105 9.84 28.00 8.20
N ALA A 106 9.47 26.95 8.93
CA ALA A 106 10.37 26.18 9.79
C ALA A 106 10.47 24.74 9.31
N PHE A 107 11.63 24.12 9.51
CA PHE A 107 11.80 22.70 9.25
C PHE A 107 11.13 21.90 10.37
N ARG A 108 10.29 20.92 10.01
CA ARG A 108 9.62 20.05 10.96
C ARG A 108 10.03 18.60 10.72
N ALA A 109 10.68 18.03 11.72
CA ALA A 109 11.13 16.64 11.65
C ALA A 109 9.94 15.67 11.70
N VAL A 110 10.07 14.50 11.10
CA VAL A 110 9.07 13.43 11.07
C VAL A 110 9.71 12.18 11.68
N LYS A 111 9.14 11.68 12.78
CA LYS A 111 9.71 10.59 13.58
C LYS A 111 8.78 9.39 13.65
N GLY A 112 9.38 8.20 13.64
CA GLY A 112 8.65 6.93 13.80
C GLY A 112 7.80 6.54 12.59
N VAL A 113 8.21 6.94 11.39
CA VAL A 113 7.50 6.64 10.14
C VAL A 113 8.37 5.76 9.24
N PHE A 114 7.82 4.66 8.76
CA PHE A 114 8.41 3.77 7.77
C PHE A 114 7.60 3.85 6.48
N THR A 115 8.25 3.72 5.32
CA THR A 115 7.58 3.80 4.02
C THR A 115 7.83 2.55 3.19
N VAL A 116 6.74 1.96 2.71
CA VAL A 116 6.71 0.86 1.75
C VAL A 116 5.96 1.38 0.53
N ALA A 117 6.50 1.14 -0.66
CA ALA A 117 5.92 1.62 -1.91
C ALA A 117 5.84 0.48 -2.93
N ALA A 118 4.75 0.43 -3.68
CA ALA A 118 4.57 -0.44 -4.84
C ALA A 118 4.59 0.39 -6.13
N CYS A 119 5.37 -0.07 -7.11
CA CYS A 119 5.60 0.62 -8.37
C CYS A 119 5.36 -0.33 -9.54
N GLY A 120 4.68 0.17 -10.57
CA GLY A 120 4.56 -0.52 -11.85
C GLY A 120 5.73 -0.18 -12.80
N PRO A 121 5.94 -0.96 -13.86
CA PRO A 121 6.84 -0.57 -14.95
C PRO A 121 6.38 0.75 -15.57
N THR A 122 7.32 1.50 -16.17
CA THR A 122 7.03 2.75 -16.87
C THR A 122 6.26 2.49 -18.16
N GLY A 123 5.26 3.33 -18.47
CA GLY A 123 4.38 3.17 -19.63
C GLY A 123 2.91 3.04 -19.23
N GLY A 124 2.00 3.17 -20.20
CA GLY A 124 0.55 2.99 -19.97
C GLY A 124 -0.06 3.95 -18.93
N GLY A 125 0.43 5.18 -18.84
CA GLY A 125 -0.01 6.18 -17.85
C GLY A 125 0.85 6.23 -16.57
N ARG A 126 1.84 5.34 -16.44
CA ARG A 126 2.82 5.36 -15.34
C ARG A 126 4.10 6.07 -15.72
N ASN A 127 4.54 6.97 -14.85
CA ASN A 127 5.67 7.87 -15.08
C ASN A 127 6.99 7.26 -14.60
N LYS A 128 8.10 7.79 -15.11
CA LYS A 128 9.43 7.45 -14.60
C LYS A 128 9.64 8.09 -13.23
N VAL A 129 10.08 7.29 -12.25
CA VAL A 129 10.46 7.81 -10.93
C VAL A 129 11.88 8.35 -10.98
N SER A 130 12.13 9.48 -10.32
CA SER A 130 13.47 10.05 -10.20
C SER A 130 14.44 9.10 -9.49
N GLN A 131 15.63 8.92 -10.05
CA GLN A 131 16.68 8.09 -9.46
C GLN A 131 17.07 8.54 -8.04
N ARG A 132 16.98 9.86 -7.79
CA ARG A 132 17.26 10.47 -6.48
C ARG A 132 16.31 9.97 -5.39
N LEU A 133 15.09 9.58 -5.76
CA LEU A 133 14.11 9.01 -4.84
C LEU A 133 14.28 7.49 -4.73
N THR A 134 14.53 6.80 -5.84
CA THR A 134 14.66 5.33 -5.82
C THR A 134 15.87 4.84 -5.04
N VAL A 135 16.93 5.65 -4.91
CA VAL A 135 18.11 5.35 -4.06
C VAL A 135 17.77 5.34 -2.57
N LEU A 136 16.72 6.05 -2.14
CA LEU A 136 16.27 6.06 -0.74
C LEU A 136 15.50 4.79 -0.35
N PHE A 137 15.26 3.88 -1.30
CA PHE A 137 14.53 2.65 -1.08
C PHE A 137 15.37 1.43 -1.43
N THR A 138 15.25 0.37 -0.63
CA THR A 138 15.59 -0.98 -1.06
C THR A 138 14.59 -1.45 -2.11
N GLN A 139 15.08 -1.91 -3.26
CA GLN A 139 14.25 -2.34 -4.39
C GLN A 139 14.11 -3.85 -4.40
N LEU A 140 12.89 -4.35 -4.53
CA LEU A 140 12.57 -5.77 -4.65
C LEU A 140 11.71 -5.98 -5.89
N TRP A 141 12.09 -6.91 -6.74
CA TRP A 141 11.32 -7.28 -7.92
C TRP A 141 10.30 -8.37 -7.58
N VAL A 142 9.06 -8.16 -7.96
CA VAL A 142 7.94 -9.09 -7.84
C VAL A 142 7.68 -9.66 -9.24
N PRO A 143 8.18 -10.87 -9.55
CA PRO A 143 7.97 -11.49 -10.85
C PRO A 143 6.52 -11.92 -11.02
N GLN A 144 6.11 -12.15 -12.27
CA GLN A 144 4.85 -12.81 -12.53
C GLN A 144 4.85 -14.22 -11.90
N PRO A 145 3.73 -14.67 -11.32
CA PRO A 145 3.61 -16.05 -10.85
C PRO A 145 3.75 -17.02 -12.03
N ASN A 146 4.42 -18.15 -11.81
CA ASN A 146 4.48 -19.22 -12.79
C ASN A 146 3.09 -19.86 -12.96
N GLU A 147 2.80 -20.47 -14.11
CA GLU A 147 1.50 -21.07 -14.45
C GLU A 147 1.03 -22.08 -13.39
N LYS A 148 1.94 -22.94 -12.92
CA LYS A 148 1.65 -23.89 -11.82
C LYS A 148 1.22 -23.18 -10.54
N SER A 149 1.85 -22.05 -10.22
CA SER A 149 1.48 -21.25 -9.05
C SER A 149 0.12 -20.58 -9.27
N PHE A 150 -0.14 -20.08 -10.47
CA PHE A 150 -1.44 -19.51 -10.85
C PHE A 150 -2.57 -20.53 -10.70
N VAL A 151 -2.42 -21.72 -11.29
CA VAL A 151 -3.38 -22.82 -11.17
C VAL A 151 -3.61 -23.18 -9.71
N ARG A 152 -2.54 -23.26 -8.90
CA ARG A 152 -2.66 -23.55 -7.46
C ARG A 152 -3.46 -22.48 -6.72
N ILE A 153 -3.20 -21.20 -6.97
CA ILE A 153 -3.91 -20.08 -6.35
C ILE A 153 -5.40 -20.12 -6.72
N PHE A 154 -5.73 -20.19 -8.01
CA PHE A 154 -7.12 -20.21 -8.45
C PHE A 154 -7.86 -21.47 -8.01
N ASN A 155 -7.22 -22.64 -8.03
CA ASN A 155 -7.83 -23.87 -7.51
C ASN A 155 -8.10 -23.78 -6.02
N SER A 156 -7.20 -23.19 -5.21
CA SER A 156 -7.45 -23.03 -3.78
C SER A 156 -8.69 -22.18 -3.49
N ILE A 157 -8.86 -21.06 -4.21
CA ILE A 157 -10.02 -20.18 -4.08
C ILE A 157 -11.30 -20.89 -4.56
N LEU A 158 -11.23 -21.58 -5.70
CA LEU A 158 -12.38 -22.29 -6.26
C LEU A 158 -12.85 -23.42 -5.33
N MET A 159 -11.92 -24.20 -4.78
CA MET A 159 -12.23 -25.31 -3.88
C MET A 159 -12.86 -24.82 -2.58
N GLU A 160 -12.36 -23.73 -2.01
CA GLU A 160 -12.98 -23.09 -0.85
C GLU A 160 -14.41 -22.65 -1.16
N TYR A 161 -14.63 -21.97 -2.29
CA TYR A 161 -15.97 -21.53 -2.70
C TYR A 161 -16.94 -22.70 -2.89
N ILE A 162 -16.52 -23.76 -3.58
CA ILE A 162 -17.33 -24.97 -3.79
C ILE A 162 -17.63 -25.64 -2.45
N TYR A 163 -16.64 -25.76 -1.57
CA TYR A 163 -16.81 -26.38 -0.26
C TYR A 163 -17.80 -25.59 0.61
N THR A 164 -17.66 -24.26 0.69
CA THR A 164 -18.61 -23.41 1.42
C THR A 164 -20.02 -23.49 0.83
N ALA A 165 -20.16 -23.48 -0.49
CA ALA A 165 -21.47 -23.63 -1.15
C ALA A 165 -22.11 -25.00 -0.87
N PHE A 166 -21.30 -26.06 -0.84
CA PHE A 166 -21.75 -27.41 -0.52
C PHE A 166 -22.19 -27.53 0.95
N CYS A 167 -21.41 -26.98 1.89
CA CYS A 167 -21.79 -26.92 3.30
C CYS A 167 -23.10 -26.12 3.50
N TRP A 168 -23.22 -24.95 2.85
CA TRP A 168 -24.44 -24.15 2.89
C TRP A 168 -25.65 -24.92 2.34
N TRP A 169 -25.47 -25.67 1.24
CA TRP A 169 -26.54 -26.48 0.65
C TRP A 169 -26.97 -27.60 1.62
N ASN A 170 -26.02 -28.30 2.23
CA ASN A 170 -26.31 -29.35 3.21
C ASN A 170 -27.02 -28.83 4.46
N GLU A 171 -26.71 -27.62 4.92
CA GLU A 171 -27.36 -27.01 6.10
C GLU A 171 -28.79 -26.51 5.84
N ARG A 172 -29.17 -26.21 4.59
CA ARG A 172 -30.49 -25.64 4.25
C ARG A 172 -31.41 -26.52 3.41
N ILE A 173 -30.83 -27.39 2.59
CA ILE A 173 -31.53 -28.24 1.61
C ILE A 173 -31.06 -29.70 1.72
N GLY A 174 -30.04 -29.98 2.54
CA GLY A 174 -29.62 -31.34 2.87
C GLY A 174 -30.80 -32.15 3.41
N PRO A 175 -30.79 -33.48 3.22
CA PRO A 175 -32.00 -34.29 3.28
C PRO A 175 -32.59 -34.31 4.70
N THR A 176 -33.59 -33.47 4.93
CA THR A 176 -34.71 -33.78 5.82
C THR A 176 -35.78 -34.47 4.97
N ASP A 177 -36.15 -35.68 5.36
CA ASP A 177 -37.16 -36.56 4.76
C ASP A 177 -36.71 -37.50 3.63
N CYS A 178 -36.00 -38.56 4.03
CA CYS A 178 -36.21 -39.89 3.50
C CYS A 178 -36.79 -40.80 4.60
N GLN A 179 -37.95 -40.43 5.15
CA GLN A 179 -38.83 -41.36 5.85
C GLN A 179 -40.17 -41.36 5.12
N GLY A 180 -40.41 -42.41 4.33
CA GLY A 180 -41.69 -42.62 3.67
C GLY A 180 -41.58 -42.77 2.15
N PHE A 181 -40.92 -43.83 1.69
CA PHE A 181 -41.46 -44.66 0.60
C PHE A 181 -40.90 -46.07 0.76
N SER A 182 -41.83 -46.98 1.08
CA SER A 182 -41.77 -48.45 1.21
C SER A 182 -40.78 -49.04 2.20
#